data_AF-A0A5E7AB64-F1
#
_entry.id   AF-A0A5E7AB64-F1
#
_cell.length_a   1.000
_cell.length_b   1.000
_cell.length_c   1.000
_cell.angle_alpha   90.00
_cell.angle_beta   90.00
_cell.angle_gamma   90.00
#
_symmetry.space_group_name_H-M   'P 1'
#
loop_
_entity.id
_entity.type
_entity.pdbx_description
1 polymer ?
#
loop_
_entity_poly.entity_id
_entity_poly.type
_entity_poly.pdbx_seq_one_letter_code
_entity_poly.pdbx_strand_id
1 'polypeptide(L)'
;MSKRKANNGFARAERSCRSLLRTNHVAVVNIDPSGAQIMANWKSCRQIRSLAIANALFDFSYRWTIYLSAMCRDERGVEYVKSVEISPGGIYKVERLTDAIEHYYLELRNSCNTNHLVASGWIAVPAEVSLEEAVAAKLFYAAGAWHQVKIAA
;
A
#
# COMPACT_ATOMS: atom_id res chain seq x y z
N MET A 1 -28.06 18.76 -36.46
CA MET A 1 -27.34 18.94 -35.18
C MET A 1 -27.25 17.60 -34.46
N SER A 2 -26.06 17.04 -34.31
CA SER A 2 -25.87 15.81 -33.52
C SER A 2 -26.21 16.07 -32.05
N LYS A 3 -26.99 15.19 -31.42
CA LYS A 3 -27.37 15.30 -30.00
C LYS A 3 -26.09 15.31 -29.15
N ARG A 4 -25.91 16.34 -28.30
CA ARG A 4 -24.79 16.38 -27.35
C ARG A 4 -24.80 15.12 -26.48
N LYS A 5 -23.62 14.50 -26.30
CA LYS A 5 -23.44 13.33 -25.42
C LYS A 5 -23.97 13.67 -24.02
N ALA A 6 -24.81 12.79 -23.47
CA ALA A 6 -25.35 12.97 -22.13
C ALA A 6 -24.22 13.04 -21.08
N ASN A 7 -24.38 13.91 -20.09
CA ASN A 7 -23.41 14.07 -19.01
C ASN A 7 -23.40 12.81 -18.13
N ASN A 8 -22.27 12.08 -18.12
CA ASN A 8 -22.07 10.93 -17.24
C ASN A 8 -21.44 11.38 -15.91
N GLY A 9 -22.29 11.55 -14.89
CA GLY A 9 -21.86 11.98 -13.56
C GLY A 9 -20.92 11.00 -12.86
N PHE A 10 -21.12 9.70 -13.05
CA PHE A 10 -20.29 8.65 -12.48
C PHE A 10 -18.86 8.69 -13.05
N ALA A 11 -18.73 8.71 -14.38
CA ALA A 11 -17.42 8.81 -15.04
C ALA A 11 -16.69 10.14 -14.77
N ARG A 12 -17.42 11.20 -14.38
CA ARG A 12 -16.82 12.45 -13.92
C ARG A 12 -16.32 12.33 -12.48
N ALA A 13 -17.10 11.75 -11.59
CA ALA A 13 -16.70 11.50 -10.20
C ALA A 13 -15.45 10.60 -10.14
N GLU A 14 -15.44 9.50 -10.90
CA GLU A 14 -14.28 8.59 -10.97
C GLU A 14 -13.00 9.34 -11.39
N ARG A 15 -13.06 10.15 -12.45
CA ARG A 15 -11.92 10.95 -12.90
C ARG A 15 -11.45 11.95 -11.85
N SER A 16 -12.38 12.57 -11.13
CA SER A 16 -12.07 13.49 -10.04
C SER A 16 -11.36 12.77 -8.89
N CYS A 17 -11.88 11.63 -8.45
CA CYS A 17 -11.29 10.81 -7.40
C CYS A 17 -9.89 10.32 -7.80
N ARG A 18 -9.72 9.81 -9.02
CA ARG A 18 -8.42 9.40 -9.55
C ARG A 18 -7.41 10.55 -9.55
N SER A 19 -7.83 11.75 -9.95
CA SER A 19 -6.98 12.95 -9.90
C SER A 19 -6.61 13.34 -8.47
N LEU A 20 -7.56 13.26 -7.54
CA LEU A 20 -7.34 13.55 -6.12
C LEU A 20 -6.29 12.60 -5.52
N LEU A 21 -6.44 11.28 -5.73
CA LEU A 21 -5.49 10.28 -5.23
C LEU A 21 -4.09 10.47 -5.83
N ARG A 22 -4.01 10.70 -7.15
CA ARG A 22 -2.75 10.89 -7.87
C ARG A 22 -2.00 12.14 -7.39
N THR A 23 -2.70 13.25 -7.20
CA THR A 23 -2.11 14.54 -6.78
C THR A 23 -1.61 14.48 -5.34
N ASN A 24 -2.29 13.71 -4.49
CA ASN A 24 -1.88 13.53 -3.09
C ASN A 24 -0.90 12.37 -2.90
N HIS A 25 -0.47 11.70 -3.98
CA HIS A 25 0.44 10.56 -3.94
C HIS A 25 0.05 9.54 -2.88
N VAL A 26 -1.23 9.16 -2.87
CA VAL A 26 -1.80 8.32 -1.82
C VAL A 26 -1.20 6.92 -1.86
N ALA A 27 -0.88 6.38 -0.69
CA ALA A 27 -0.57 4.97 -0.48
C ALA A 27 -1.22 4.51 0.82
N VAL A 28 -1.64 3.24 0.86
CA VAL A 28 -2.01 2.54 2.08
C VAL A 28 -0.81 1.72 2.52
N VAL A 29 -0.38 1.87 3.76
CA VAL A 29 0.71 1.11 4.36
C VAL A 29 0.11 0.25 5.47
N ASN A 30 0.43 -1.04 5.46
CA ASN A 30 0.07 -1.96 6.51
C ASN A 30 1.32 -2.65 7.04
N ILE A 31 1.38 -2.84 8.36
CA ILE A 31 2.49 -3.49 9.06
C ILE A 31 1.93 -4.55 10.02
N ASP A 32 2.55 -5.72 10.00
CA ASP A 32 2.41 -6.80 10.96
C ASP A 32 3.68 -6.92 11.83
N PRO A 33 3.57 -7.37 13.08
CA PRO A 33 2.40 -8.00 13.72
C PRO A 33 1.38 -7.05 14.37
N SER A 34 1.60 -5.73 14.39
CA SER A 34 0.64 -4.81 15.03
C SER A 34 -0.69 -4.68 14.26
N GLY A 35 -0.75 -5.11 13.00
CA GLY A 35 -1.88 -4.84 12.12
C GLY A 35 -2.08 -3.35 11.83
N ALA A 36 -1.10 -2.49 12.14
CA ALA A 36 -1.20 -1.06 11.98
C ALA A 36 -1.38 -0.73 10.49
N GLN A 37 -2.44 0.01 10.17
CA GLN A 37 -2.72 0.49 8.83
C GLN A 37 -2.83 2.00 8.82
N ILE A 38 -2.09 2.64 7.91
CA ILE A 38 -2.13 4.09 7.71
C ILE A 38 -2.28 4.41 6.23
N MET A 39 -2.91 5.55 5.95
CA MET A 39 -2.84 6.19 4.64
C MET A 39 -1.76 7.27 4.69
N ALA A 40 -0.90 7.33 3.68
CA ALA A 40 0.23 8.27 3.63
C ALA A 40 0.43 8.80 2.21
N ASN A 41 1.07 9.98 2.11
CA ASN A 41 1.64 10.46 0.87
C ASN A 41 2.98 9.74 0.67
N TRP A 42 3.09 8.90 -0.36
CA TRP A 42 4.28 8.06 -0.54
C TRP A 42 5.52 8.86 -0.93
N LYS A 43 5.39 10.06 -1.50
CA LYS A 43 6.54 10.92 -1.80
C LYS A 43 7.07 11.66 -0.58
N SER A 44 6.18 12.19 0.26
CA SER A 44 6.56 12.99 1.42
C SER A 44 6.61 12.19 2.73
N CYS A 45 6.20 10.92 2.70
CA CYS A 45 6.05 10.03 3.86
C CYS A 45 5.17 10.60 4.99
N ARG A 46 4.24 11.52 4.66
CA ARG A 46 3.35 12.14 5.65
C ARG A 46 2.02 11.41 5.70
N GLN A 47 1.52 11.16 6.90
CA GLN A 47 0.21 10.54 7.09
C GLN A 47 -0.91 11.43 6.52
N ILE A 48 -1.85 10.82 5.80
CA ILE A 48 -3.06 11.46 5.26
C ILE A 48 -4.23 11.08 6.15
N ARG A 49 -4.96 12.07 6.66
CA ARG A 49 -6.14 11.90 7.52
C ARG A 49 -7.44 12.43 6.90
N SER A 50 -7.41 12.75 5.61
CA SER A 50 -8.56 13.33 4.91
C SER A 50 -9.60 12.26 4.57
N LEU A 51 -10.83 12.45 5.07
CA LEU A 51 -11.97 11.60 4.75
C LEU A 51 -12.29 11.60 3.25
N ALA A 52 -12.15 12.74 2.57
CA ALA A 52 -12.40 12.83 1.13
C ALA A 52 -11.43 11.93 0.32
N ILE A 53 -10.18 11.83 0.77
CA ILE A 53 -9.18 10.96 0.13
C ILE A 53 -9.49 9.49 0.45
N ALA A 54 -9.85 9.19 1.69
CA ALA A 54 -10.27 7.85 2.08
C ALA A 54 -11.47 7.37 1.24
N ASN A 55 -12.54 8.17 1.17
CA ASN A 55 -13.72 7.83 0.36
C ASN A 55 -13.35 7.63 -1.12
N ALA A 56 -12.54 8.52 -1.69
CA ALA A 56 -12.07 8.37 -3.07
C ALA A 56 -11.36 7.02 -3.29
N LEU A 57 -10.59 6.53 -2.31
CA LEU A 57 -9.92 5.23 -2.38
C LEU A 57 -10.91 4.05 -2.36
N PHE A 58 -11.97 4.12 -1.55
CA PHE A 58 -12.95 3.04 -1.38
C PHE A 58 -14.05 3.02 -2.46
N ASP A 59 -14.42 4.18 -3.02
CA ASP A 59 -15.60 4.31 -3.88
C ASP A 59 -15.41 3.70 -5.29
N PHE A 60 -14.18 3.67 -5.81
CA PHE A 60 -13.87 3.30 -7.19
C PHE A 60 -12.77 2.23 -7.31
N SER A 61 -12.67 1.66 -8.51
CA SER A 61 -11.62 0.69 -8.85
C SER A 61 -10.40 1.38 -9.48
N TYR A 62 -9.22 0.90 -9.09
CA TYR A 62 -7.93 1.44 -9.53
C TYR A 62 -7.03 0.34 -10.05
N ARG A 63 -6.03 0.72 -10.85
CA ARG A 63 -4.85 -0.11 -11.03
C ARG A 63 -3.96 0.10 -9.81
N TRP A 64 -3.23 -0.94 -9.43
CA TRP A 64 -2.48 -0.94 -8.19
C TRP A 64 -1.03 -1.33 -8.43
N THR A 65 -0.13 -0.62 -7.76
CA THR A 65 1.21 -1.10 -7.45
C THR A 65 1.22 -1.50 -5.98
N ILE A 66 1.65 -2.72 -5.68
CA ILE A 66 1.80 -3.21 -4.31
C ILE A 66 3.27 -3.53 -4.09
N TYR A 67 3.84 -2.97 -3.03
CA TYR A 67 5.20 -3.25 -2.59
C TYR A 67 5.15 -4.00 -1.28
N LEU A 68 5.63 -5.24 -1.27
CA LEU A 68 5.68 -6.10 -0.08
C LEU A 68 7.10 -6.10 0.47
N SER A 69 7.23 -6.11 1.79
CA SER A 69 8.53 -6.18 2.44
C SER A 69 8.48 -6.96 3.73
N ALA A 70 9.49 -7.79 3.94
CA ALA A 70 9.86 -8.38 5.21
C ALA A 70 11.07 -7.63 5.77
N MET A 71 10.99 -7.23 7.02
CA MET A 71 12.03 -6.53 7.77
C MET A 71 12.64 -7.51 8.75
N CYS A 72 13.93 -7.76 8.57
CA CYS A 72 14.66 -8.80 9.28
C CYS A 72 15.85 -8.20 10.02
N ARG A 73 16.27 -8.88 11.08
CA ARG A 73 17.48 -8.58 11.84
C ARG A 73 18.23 -9.89 12.08
N ASP A 74 19.49 -9.95 11.66
CA ASP A 74 20.31 -11.15 11.85
C ASP A 74 20.75 -11.35 13.32
N GLU A 75 21.41 -12.47 13.60
CA GLU A 75 21.95 -12.80 14.92
C GLU A 75 22.98 -11.79 15.46
N ARG A 76 23.59 -10.99 14.58
CA ARG A 76 24.55 -9.93 14.93
C ARG A 76 23.88 -8.58 15.14
N GLY A 77 22.56 -8.50 14.96
CA GLY A 77 21.79 -7.28 15.06
C GLY A 77 21.76 -6.43 13.79
N VAL A 78 22.28 -6.94 12.66
CA VAL A 78 22.29 -6.22 11.38
C VAL A 78 20.91 -6.32 10.74
N GLU A 79 20.34 -5.14 10.42
CA GLU A 79 19.04 -5.03 9.78
C GLU A 79 19.15 -5.23 8.26
N TYR A 80 18.23 -6.00 7.70
CA TYR A 80 18.10 -6.19 6.26
C TYR A 80 16.63 -6.33 5.86
N VAL A 81 16.33 -6.01 4.61
CA VAL A 81 14.98 -6.12 4.06
C VAL A 81 14.96 -7.09 2.89
N LYS A 82 13.85 -7.79 2.73
CA LYS A 82 13.54 -8.58 1.53
C LYS A 82 12.21 -8.08 0.99
N SER A 83 12.17 -7.72 -0.29
CA SER A 83 11.02 -7.03 -0.85
C SER A 83 10.67 -7.53 -2.25
N VAL A 84 9.41 -7.37 -2.63
CA VAL A 84 8.92 -7.66 -3.97
C VAL A 84 7.85 -6.63 -4.34
N GLU A 85 7.88 -6.16 -5.58
CA GLU A 85 6.84 -5.32 -6.16
C GLU A 85 5.95 -6.17 -7.05
N ILE A 86 4.63 -6.06 -6.87
CA ILE A 86 3.62 -6.71 -7.70
C ILE A 86 2.67 -5.66 -8.26
N SER A 87 2.24 -5.88 -9.50
CA SER A 87 1.22 -5.06 -10.17
C SER A 87 0.11 -5.99 -10.65
N PRO A 88 -1.01 -6.13 -9.91
CA PRO A 88 -2.10 -7.00 -10.32
C PRO A 88 -2.64 -6.60 -11.70
N GLY A 89 -2.85 -7.59 -12.56
CA GLY A 89 -3.40 -7.37 -13.89
C GLY A 89 -4.88 -6.99 -13.84
N GLY A 90 -5.21 -5.70 -13.82
CA GLY A 90 -6.60 -5.24 -13.89
C GLY A 90 -6.89 -3.99 -13.08
N ILE A 91 -8.18 -3.72 -12.89
CA ILE A 91 -8.69 -2.65 -12.01
C ILE A 91 -9.52 -3.24 -10.88
N TYR A 92 -9.15 -2.93 -9.65
CA TYR A 92 -9.74 -3.52 -8.45
C TYR A 92 -10.14 -2.45 -7.45
N LYS A 93 -11.20 -2.71 -6.68
CA LYS A 93 -11.46 -1.98 -5.45
C LYS A 93 -10.48 -2.41 -4.37
N VAL A 94 -10.21 -1.53 -3.41
CA VAL A 94 -9.29 -1.81 -2.30
C VAL A 94 -9.70 -3.05 -1.49
N GLU A 95 -11.00 -3.31 -1.32
CA GLU A 95 -11.54 -4.48 -0.61
C GLU A 95 -11.18 -5.83 -1.25
N ARG A 96 -10.82 -5.83 -2.54
CA ARG A 96 -10.43 -7.04 -3.29
C ARG A 96 -8.91 -7.22 -3.37
N LEU A 97 -8.13 -6.29 -2.82
CA LEU A 97 -6.67 -6.40 -2.87
C LEU A 97 -6.13 -7.40 -1.85
N THR A 98 -6.81 -7.59 -0.73
CA THR A 98 -6.33 -8.47 0.35
C THR A 98 -6.00 -9.87 -0.17
N ASP A 99 -6.91 -10.48 -0.93
CA ASP A 99 -6.72 -11.82 -1.50
C ASP A 99 -5.51 -11.88 -2.46
N ALA A 100 -5.30 -10.81 -3.24
CA ALA A 100 -4.17 -10.72 -4.16
C ALA A 100 -2.83 -10.50 -3.45
N ILE A 101 -2.84 -9.79 -2.32
CA ILE A 101 -1.67 -9.50 -1.49
C ILE A 101 -1.25 -10.74 -0.71
N GLU A 102 -2.22 -11.46 -0.13
CA GLU A 102 -1.98 -12.54 0.83
C GLU A 102 -1.06 -13.63 0.29
N HIS A 103 -1.25 -14.06 -0.95
CA HIS A 103 -0.42 -15.09 -1.57
C HIS A 103 1.07 -14.70 -1.60
N TYR A 104 1.40 -13.55 -2.20
CA TYR A 104 2.77 -13.06 -2.30
C TYR A 104 3.35 -12.65 -0.94
N TYR A 105 2.49 -12.18 -0.04
CA TYR A 105 2.87 -11.83 1.32
C TYR A 105 3.34 -13.02 2.13
N LEU A 106 2.56 -14.11 2.10
CA LEU A 106 2.92 -15.36 2.78
C LEU A 106 4.15 -15.99 2.14
N GLU A 107 4.27 -15.97 0.81
CA GLU A 107 5.46 -16.46 0.11
C GLU A 107 6.72 -15.69 0.53
N LEU A 108 6.67 -14.35 0.51
CA LEU A 108 7.79 -13.50 0.94
C LEU A 108 8.18 -13.80 2.39
N ARG A 109 7.19 -13.88 3.29
CA ARG A 109 7.42 -14.15 4.70
C ARG A 109 8.03 -15.53 4.94
N ASN A 110 7.52 -16.57 4.28
CA ASN A 110 8.02 -17.94 4.39
C ASN A 110 9.42 -18.10 3.79
N SER A 111 9.80 -17.21 2.86
CA SER A 111 11.15 -17.18 2.29
C SER A 111 12.19 -16.50 3.19
N CYS A 112 11.78 -15.97 4.35
CA CYS A 112 12.66 -15.35 5.34
C CYS A 112 12.94 -16.31 6.51
N ASN A 113 14.08 -16.13 7.17
CA ASN A 113 14.34 -16.82 8.43
C ASN A 113 13.39 -16.28 9.51
N THR A 114 12.52 -17.13 10.05
CA THR A 114 11.54 -16.77 11.08
C THR A 114 12.17 -16.17 12.32
N ASN A 115 13.39 -16.60 12.69
CA ASN A 115 14.12 -16.05 13.85
C ASN A 115 14.64 -14.64 13.60
N HIS A 116 14.80 -14.24 12.33
CA HIS A 116 15.24 -12.90 11.96
C HIS A 116 14.06 -11.95 11.73
N LEU A 117 12.86 -12.47 11.47
CA LEU A 117 11.71 -11.65 11.08
C LEU A 117 11.23 -10.77 12.24
N VAL A 118 11.42 -9.45 12.08
CA VAL A 118 10.97 -8.43 13.05
C VAL A 118 9.55 -7.97 12.72
N ALA A 119 9.32 -7.66 11.44
CA ALA A 119 8.05 -7.18 10.92
C ALA A 119 7.90 -7.56 9.46
N SER A 120 6.68 -7.50 8.96
CA SER A 120 6.39 -7.59 7.54
C SER A 120 5.24 -6.65 7.22
N GLY A 121 5.15 -6.22 5.97
CA GLY A 121 4.10 -5.29 5.59
C GLY A 121 4.02 -5.09 4.09
N TRP A 122 3.04 -4.29 3.69
CA TRP A 122 2.82 -3.94 2.30
C TRP A 122 2.42 -2.47 2.15
N ILE A 123 2.71 -1.92 0.98
CA ILE A 123 2.34 -0.59 0.54
C ILE A 123 1.51 -0.75 -0.72
N ALA A 124 0.27 -0.27 -0.74
CA ALA A 124 -0.60 -0.29 -1.91
C ALA A 124 -0.82 1.13 -2.43
N VAL A 125 -0.44 1.37 -3.68
CA VAL A 125 -0.62 2.65 -4.38
C VAL A 125 -1.70 2.47 -5.46
N PRO A 126 -2.78 3.28 -5.47
CA PRO A 126 -3.86 3.22 -6.47
C PRO A 126 -3.45 3.87 -7.81
N ALA A 127 -2.23 3.58 -8.26
CA ALA A 127 -1.66 4.02 -9.53
C ALA A 127 -0.55 3.07 -9.96
N GLU A 128 -0.31 2.98 -11.27
CA GLU A 128 0.85 2.29 -11.84
C GLU A 128 2.09 3.18 -11.65
N VAL A 129 2.86 2.85 -10.62
CA VAL A 129 4.15 3.49 -10.30
C VAL A 129 5.16 2.39 -9.98
N SER A 130 6.45 2.74 -9.99
CA SER A 130 7.47 1.90 -9.37
C SER A 130 7.94 2.59 -8.09
N LEU A 131 7.95 1.85 -6.98
CA LEU A 131 8.34 2.39 -5.68
C LEU A 131 9.81 2.10 -5.44
N GLU A 132 10.62 3.15 -5.35
CA GLU A 132 12.02 3.01 -4.96
C GLU A 132 12.13 2.42 -3.55
N GLU A 133 13.04 1.48 -3.36
CA GLU A 133 13.27 0.79 -2.08
C GLU A 133 13.52 1.76 -0.93
N ALA A 134 14.29 2.83 -1.18
CA ALA A 134 14.57 3.86 -0.17
C ALA A 134 13.30 4.62 0.27
N VAL A 135 12.32 4.79 -0.62
CA VAL A 135 11.03 5.43 -0.30
C VAL A 135 10.14 4.46 0.46
N ALA A 136 10.09 3.19 0.03
CA ALA A 136 9.37 2.14 0.73
C ALA A 136 9.87 1.97 2.17
N ALA A 137 11.20 1.93 2.37
CA ALA A 137 11.83 1.84 3.67
C ALA A 137 11.43 3.00 4.60
N LYS A 138 11.39 4.24 4.08
CA LYS A 138 10.93 5.42 4.84
C LYS A 138 9.46 5.32 5.23
N LEU A 139 8.60 4.82 4.35
CA LEU A 139 7.18 4.63 4.65
C LEU A 139 6.96 3.59 5.74
N PHE A 140 7.65 2.46 5.66
CA PHE A 140 7.57 1.42 6.68
C PHE A 140 8.16 1.89 8.01
N TYR A 141 9.26 2.63 7.99
CA TYR A 141 9.82 3.26 9.19
C TYR A 141 8.80 4.21 9.84
N ALA A 142 8.17 5.09 9.04
CA ALA A 142 7.14 6.01 9.51
C ALA A 142 5.87 5.31 10.02
N ALA A 143 5.55 4.13 9.48
CA ALA A 143 4.48 3.25 9.95
C ALA A 143 4.88 2.43 11.20
N GLY A 144 6.12 2.55 11.67
CA GLY A 144 6.61 1.93 12.89
C GLY A 144 7.18 0.53 12.75
N ALA A 145 7.58 0.09 11.54
CA ALA A 145 8.00 -1.30 11.27
C ALA A 145 9.06 -1.88 12.23
N TRP A 146 9.94 -1.05 12.79
CA TRP A 146 11.00 -1.50 13.70
C TRP A 146 10.65 -1.42 15.19
N HIS A 147 9.49 -0.86 15.53
CA HIS A 147 9.00 -0.67 16.89
C HIS A 147 7.64 -1.35 17.07
N GLN A 148 7.57 -2.64 16.76
CA GLN A 148 6.34 -3.43 16.78
C GLN A 148 6.12 -4.10 18.15
N VAL A 149 4.93 -3.93 18.71
CA VAL A 149 4.45 -4.72 19.86
C VAL A 149 3.51 -5.78 19.31
N LYS A 150 3.77 -7.06 19.59
CA LYS A 150 2.84 -8.14 19.23
C LYS A 150 1.51 -7.89 19.94
N ILE A 151 0.41 -7.82 19.19
CA ILE A 151 -0.92 -7.91 19.78
C ILE A 151 -1.07 -9.36 20.28
N ALA A 152 -1.31 -9.53 21.58
CA ALA A 152 -1.64 -10.84 22.13
C ALA A 152 -2.95 -11.32 21.48
N ALA A 153 -2.91 -12.50 20.88
CA ALA A 153 -4.05 -13.15 20.22
C ALA A 153 -5.17 -13.49 21.22
#